data_AF-A0A388T4P2-F1
#
_entry.id   AF-A0A388T4P2-F1
#
_cell.length_a   1.000
_cell.length_b   1.000
_cell.length_c   1.000
_cell.angle_alpha   90.00
_cell.angle_beta   90.00
_cell.angle_gamma   90.00
#
_symmetry.space_group_name_H-M   'P 1'
#
loop_
_entity.id
_entity.type
_entity.pdbx_description
1 polymer ?
#
loop_
_entity_poly.entity_id
_entity_poly.type
_entity_poly.pdbx_seq_one_letter_code
_entity_poly.pdbx_strand_id
1 'polypeptide(L)'
;MAEAQEIEAEIKRLSGMSPDGLMNTVVQYVTGGSKTGAPRDVQGAALISPRMAPRTLDALELAIKRVRSFLPREEGESKSQQAARIAPFRAALQAARRPYEDVVDDLAHEEAQQLAALDDETFARRWTAFVRDEPVTGPVPRRVQALAFRSPRVAGRAEAVCRLMMEEPARFLPAATAGESRKARDARVKEFRDRVVVEARFLRYGTQYAEARHGRMPSEPNVRLRALRRLGEQHPEELSRLLRQVRAELAEGKKQAGRDTRAVRRTAGKGAP
;
A
#
# COMPACT_ATOMS: atom_id res chain seq x y z
N MET A 1 30.04 1.50 -21.06
CA MET A 1 30.44 0.19 -20.48
C MET A 1 30.77 0.31 -19.00
N ALA A 2 31.70 1.20 -18.59
CA ALA A 2 32.02 1.43 -17.16
C ALA A 2 30.82 1.92 -16.32
N GLU A 3 30.09 2.93 -16.80
CA GLU A 3 28.93 3.50 -16.09
C GLU A 3 27.79 2.47 -15.85
N ALA A 4 27.52 1.59 -16.82
CA ALA A 4 26.52 0.53 -16.66
C ALA A 4 26.92 -0.51 -15.59
N GLN A 5 28.23 -0.82 -15.49
CA GLN A 5 28.74 -1.72 -14.46
C GLN A 5 28.69 -1.07 -13.07
N GLU A 6 28.94 0.23 -12.98
CA GLU A 6 28.80 1.01 -11.74
C GLU A 6 27.35 1.07 -11.28
N ILE A 7 26.40 1.31 -12.19
CA ILE A 7 24.96 1.27 -11.89
C ILE A 7 24.54 -0.12 -11.39
N GLU A 8 24.97 -1.20 -12.05
CA GLU A 8 24.61 -2.55 -11.63
C GLU A 8 25.22 -2.91 -10.26
N ALA A 9 26.46 -2.49 -10.00
CA ALA A 9 27.09 -2.66 -8.69
C ALA A 9 26.32 -1.90 -7.59
N GLU A 10 25.85 -0.69 -7.91
CA GLU A 10 25.05 0.12 -6.99
C GLU A 10 23.66 -0.48 -6.77
N ILE A 11 22.98 -1.00 -7.80
CA ILE A 11 21.73 -1.75 -7.68
C ILE A 11 21.93 -2.95 -6.75
N LYS A 12 23.02 -3.71 -6.92
CA LYS A 12 23.34 -4.86 -6.06
C LYS A 12 23.54 -4.45 -4.60
N ARG A 13 24.28 -3.36 -4.38
CA ARG A 13 24.49 -2.78 -3.04
C ARG A 13 23.18 -2.38 -2.38
N LEU A 14 22.35 -1.59 -3.07
CA LEU A 14 21.06 -1.11 -2.58
C LEU A 14 20.08 -2.25 -2.34
N SER A 15 20.08 -3.28 -3.20
CA SER A 15 19.23 -4.47 -3.05
C SER A 15 19.54 -5.26 -1.78
N GLY A 16 20.82 -5.33 -1.40
CA GLY A 16 21.29 -6.01 -0.19
C GLY A 16 21.07 -5.23 1.10
N MET A 17 20.60 -3.98 1.05
CA MET A 17 20.33 -3.18 2.24
C MET A 17 19.08 -3.64 3.00
N SER A 18 19.11 -3.43 4.31
CA SER A 18 17.92 -3.48 5.14
C SER A 18 16.92 -2.38 4.73
N PRO A 19 15.61 -2.55 5.02
CA PRO A 19 14.61 -1.54 4.70
C PRO A 19 14.91 -0.15 5.28
N ASP A 20 15.36 -0.08 6.54
CA ASP A 20 15.72 1.20 7.17
C ASP A 20 17.01 1.79 6.59
N GLY A 21 17.99 0.95 6.22
CA GLY A 21 19.22 1.38 5.54
C GLY A 21 18.96 1.97 4.16
N LEU A 22 18.09 1.33 3.38
CA LEU A 22 17.63 1.84 2.09
C LEU A 22 16.86 3.15 2.27
N MET A 23 15.94 3.21 3.23
CA MET A 23 15.19 4.44 3.54
C MET A 23 16.11 5.61 3.86
N ASN A 24 17.11 5.43 4.71
CA ASN A 24 18.08 6.47 5.04
C ASN A 24 18.87 6.92 3.80
N THR A 25 19.31 5.96 2.98
CA THR A 25 20.05 6.22 1.74
C THR A 25 19.23 7.04 0.75
N VAL A 26 17.96 6.69 0.55
CA VAL A 26 17.03 7.41 -0.33
C VAL A 26 16.75 8.81 0.19
N VAL A 27 16.54 8.98 1.50
CA VAL A 27 16.34 10.29 2.12
C VAL A 27 17.57 11.17 1.90
N GLN A 28 18.77 10.66 2.17
CA GLN A 28 20.03 11.38 1.94
C GLN A 28 20.21 11.77 0.47
N TYR A 29 19.89 10.87 -0.46
CA TYR A 29 19.92 11.17 -1.89
C TYR A 29 19.00 12.35 -2.21
N VAL A 30 17.72 12.30 -1.80
CA VAL A 30 16.74 13.35 -2.10
C VAL A 30 17.09 14.68 -1.45
N THR A 31 17.59 14.68 -0.21
CA THR A 31 17.85 15.92 0.54
C THR A 31 19.23 16.51 0.31
N GLY A 32 20.07 15.90 -0.53
CA GLY A 32 21.42 16.40 -0.80
C GLY A 32 22.41 16.09 0.32
N GLY A 33 22.15 15.06 1.13
CA GLY A 33 23.04 14.61 2.20
C GLY A 33 24.42 14.13 1.70
N SER A 34 25.38 14.08 2.64
CA SER A 34 26.78 13.71 2.40
C SER A 34 26.94 12.37 1.65
N LYS A 35 27.88 12.33 0.70
CA LYS A 35 28.19 11.20 -0.19
C LYS A 35 28.69 9.99 0.61
N THR A 36 27.81 9.06 0.94
CA THR A 36 28.18 7.69 1.34
C THR A 36 27.91 6.74 0.18
N GLY A 37 28.86 6.64 -0.76
CA GLY A 37 28.81 5.63 -1.83
C GLY A 37 29.15 6.17 -3.22
N ALA A 38 28.45 5.62 -4.23
CA ALA A 38 28.64 5.90 -5.64
C ALA A 38 28.39 7.38 -6.01
N PRO A 39 28.87 7.85 -7.18
CA PRO A 39 28.50 9.16 -7.71
C PRO A 39 26.98 9.37 -7.74
N ARG A 40 26.53 10.61 -7.55
CA ARG A 40 25.11 10.94 -7.40
C ARG A 40 24.28 10.51 -8.62
N ASP A 41 24.84 10.64 -9.82
CA ASP A 41 24.17 10.25 -11.06
C ASP A 41 23.99 8.73 -11.14
N VAL A 42 25.01 7.95 -10.75
CA VAL A 42 24.95 6.48 -10.64
C VAL A 42 23.92 6.05 -9.60
N GLN A 43 23.91 6.70 -8.44
CA GLN A 43 22.93 6.43 -7.39
C GLN A 43 21.50 6.73 -7.85
N GLY A 44 21.31 7.86 -8.55
CA GLY A 44 20.03 8.23 -9.14
C GLY A 44 19.52 7.21 -10.15
N ALA A 45 20.38 6.82 -11.09
CA ALA A 45 20.09 5.80 -12.09
C ALA A 45 19.77 4.44 -11.47
N ALA A 46 20.52 4.03 -10.43
CA ALA A 46 20.25 2.80 -9.70
C ALA A 46 18.90 2.83 -8.97
N LEU A 47 18.58 3.94 -8.30
CA LEU A 47 17.34 4.10 -7.53
C LEU A 47 16.08 4.10 -8.41
N ILE A 48 16.17 4.65 -9.64
CA ILE A 48 15.06 4.69 -10.61
C ILE A 48 14.97 3.41 -11.46
N SER A 49 15.97 2.53 -11.40
CA SER A 49 15.94 1.28 -12.17
C SER A 49 14.68 0.44 -11.85
N PRO A 50 14.12 -0.32 -12.82
CA PRO A 50 12.93 -1.15 -12.59
C PRO A 50 13.06 -2.12 -11.41
N ARG A 51 14.28 -2.58 -11.11
CA ARG A 51 14.59 -3.49 -9.99
C ARG A 51 14.48 -2.81 -8.62
N MET A 52 14.73 -1.50 -8.56
CA MET A 52 14.78 -0.74 -7.31
C MET A 52 13.59 0.20 -7.12
N ALA A 53 13.04 0.78 -8.18
CA ALA A 53 12.01 1.81 -8.11
C ALA A 53 10.82 1.46 -7.19
N PRO A 54 10.27 0.23 -7.18
CA PRO A 54 9.22 -0.14 -6.24
C PRO A 54 9.66 -0.04 -4.76
N ARG A 55 10.86 -0.55 -4.42
CA ARG A 55 11.43 -0.46 -3.07
C ARG A 55 11.82 0.98 -2.70
N THR A 56 12.33 1.75 -3.66
CA THR A 56 12.64 3.18 -3.48
C THR A 56 11.38 3.97 -3.16
N LEU A 57 10.28 3.71 -3.87
CA LEU A 57 8.99 4.34 -3.61
C LEU A 57 8.41 3.97 -2.23
N ASP A 58 8.49 2.68 -1.85
CA ASP A 58 8.10 2.23 -0.50
C ASP A 58 8.90 2.95 0.59
N ALA A 59 10.22 3.10 0.38
CA ALA A 59 11.11 3.81 1.28
C ALA A 59 10.75 5.30 1.39
N LEU A 60 10.44 5.99 0.29
CA LEU A 60 9.99 7.39 0.31
C LEU A 60 8.67 7.56 1.06
N GLU A 61 7.68 6.70 0.79
CA GLU A 61 6.39 6.75 1.48
C GLU A 61 6.53 6.50 2.98
N LEU A 62 7.42 5.58 3.37
CA LEU A 62 7.73 5.32 4.77
C LEU A 62 8.45 6.51 5.40
N ALA A 63 9.41 7.12 4.71
CA ALA A 63 10.13 8.30 5.17
C ALA A 63 9.20 9.50 5.38
N ILE A 64 8.25 9.74 4.47
CA ILE A 64 7.23 10.79 4.60
C ILE A 64 6.38 10.57 5.87
N LYS A 65 5.96 9.32 6.13
CA LYS A 65 5.21 8.96 7.35
C LYS A 65 6.06 9.12 8.61
N ARG A 66 7.36 8.82 8.52
CA ARG A 66 8.33 8.87 9.62
C ARG A 66 9.13 10.17 9.68
N VAL A 67 8.71 11.24 9.01
CA VAL A 67 9.53 12.46 8.86
C VAL A 67 10.08 13.05 10.18
N ARG A 68 9.34 12.88 11.28
CA ARG A 68 9.76 13.32 12.62
C ARG A 68 10.95 12.55 13.21
N SER A 69 11.25 11.35 12.73
CA SER A 69 12.45 10.61 13.15
C SER A 69 13.72 11.16 12.50
N PHE A 70 13.60 11.75 11.30
CA PHE A 70 14.71 12.39 10.61
C PHE A 70 14.95 13.82 11.11
N LEU A 71 13.88 14.51 11.51
CA LEU A 71 13.93 15.85 12.09
C LEU A 71 13.29 15.82 13.49
N PRO A 72 14.00 15.28 14.50
CA PRO A 72 13.53 15.31 15.88
C PRO A 72 13.39 16.75 16.35
N ARG A 73 12.55 16.94 17.37
CA ARG A 73 12.30 18.26 17.94
C ARG A 73 13.55 18.75 18.65
N GLU A 74 13.95 19.98 18.38
CA GLU A 74 15.12 20.61 18.98
C GLU A 74 14.78 21.18 20.37
N GLU A 75 15.80 21.41 21.20
CA GLU A 75 15.62 22.01 22.51
C GLU A 75 15.07 23.44 22.37
N GLY A 76 14.03 23.77 23.14
CA GLY A 76 13.34 25.07 23.04
C GLY A 76 12.40 25.23 21.84
N GLU A 77 12.42 24.33 20.85
CA GLU A 77 11.56 24.41 19.65
C GLU A 77 10.10 24.13 20.02
N SER A 78 9.14 24.94 19.59
CA SER A 78 7.71 24.65 19.72
C SER A 78 7.23 23.62 18.69
N LYS A 79 6.06 23.00 18.91
CA LYS A 79 5.46 22.08 17.92
C LYS A 79 5.20 22.75 16.57
N SER A 80 4.88 24.04 16.57
CA SER A 80 4.61 24.82 15.35
C SER A 80 5.89 25.06 14.56
N GLN A 81 6.98 25.45 15.25
CA GLN A 81 8.30 25.61 14.64
C GLN A 81 8.82 24.30 14.05
N GLN A 82 8.67 23.19 14.77
CA GLN A 82 9.01 21.86 14.24
C GLN A 82 8.20 21.52 12.98
N ALA A 83 6.90 21.83 12.96
CA ALA A 83 6.06 21.58 11.79
C ALA A 83 6.49 22.43 10.59
N ALA A 84 6.86 23.70 10.81
CA ALA A 84 7.37 24.59 9.77
C ALA A 84 8.69 24.09 9.18
N ARG A 85 9.60 23.57 10.02
CA ARG A 85 10.88 22.96 9.58
C ARG A 85 10.68 21.64 8.83
N ILE A 86 9.71 20.82 9.25
CA ILE A 86 9.37 19.54 8.60
C ILE A 86 8.70 19.75 7.24
N ALA A 87 7.92 20.82 7.06
CA ALA A 87 7.14 21.05 5.85
C ALA A 87 7.96 21.01 4.54
N PRO A 88 9.05 21.78 4.38
CA PRO A 88 9.85 21.74 3.15
C PRO A 88 10.52 20.39 2.94
N PHE A 89 11.00 19.73 4.00
CA PHE A 89 11.58 18.40 3.91
C PHE A 89 10.56 17.37 3.41
N ARG A 90 9.33 17.41 3.94
CA ARG A 90 8.24 16.55 3.47
C ARG A 90 7.91 16.84 2.01
N ALA A 91 7.86 18.11 1.61
CA ALA A 91 7.58 18.50 0.23
C ALA A 91 8.65 17.97 -0.75
N ALA A 92 9.93 18.03 -0.37
CA ALA A 92 11.03 17.47 -1.17
C ALA A 92 10.88 15.95 -1.36
N LEU A 93 10.58 15.21 -0.29
CA LEU A 93 10.32 13.77 -0.39
C LEU A 93 9.10 13.45 -1.26
N GLN A 94 8.05 14.28 -1.20
CA GLN A 94 6.85 14.12 -2.03
C GLN A 94 7.16 14.36 -3.51
N ALA A 95 7.88 15.44 -3.83
CA ALA A 95 8.26 15.79 -5.19
C ALA A 95 9.16 14.72 -5.83
N ALA A 96 10.05 14.11 -5.03
CA ALA A 96 10.95 13.07 -5.50
C ALA A 96 10.26 11.75 -5.88
N ARG A 97 8.98 11.55 -5.55
CA ARG A 97 8.28 10.28 -5.83
C ARG A 97 8.05 10.04 -7.31
N ARG A 98 7.80 11.12 -8.08
CA ARG A 98 7.22 11.02 -9.42
C ARG A 98 7.99 10.10 -10.37
N PRO A 99 9.33 10.19 -10.48
CA PRO A 99 10.07 9.33 -11.41
C PRO A 99 9.97 7.83 -11.07
N TYR A 100 9.83 7.49 -9.78
CA TYR A 100 9.67 6.10 -9.35
C TYR A 100 8.23 5.61 -9.54
N GLU A 101 7.24 6.49 -9.40
CA GLU A 101 5.85 6.19 -9.71
C GLU A 101 5.66 5.85 -11.19
N ASP A 102 6.29 6.62 -12.09
CA ASP A 102 6.22 6.38 -13.53
C ASP A 102 6.78 4.97 -13.88
N VAL A 103 7.95 4.60 -13.34
CA VAL A 103 8.53 3.25 -13.54
C VAL A 103 7.64 2.15 -12.95
N VAL A 104 7.07 2.37 -11.77
CA VAL A 104 6.16 1.40 -11.13
C VAL A 104 4.89 1.22 -11.95
N ASP A 105 4.35 2.29 -12.52
CA ASP A 105 3.16 2.28 -13.37
C ASP A 105 3.44 1.52 -14.68
N ASP A 106 4.62 1.71 -15.30
CA ASP A 106 5.05 0.97 -16.50
C ASP A 106 5.18 -0.53 -16.20
N LEU A 107 5.86 -0.91 -15.11
CA LEU A 107 5.97 -2.30 -14.69
C LEU A 107 4.59 -2.92 -14.40
N ALA A 108 3.68 -2.16 -13.81
CA ALA A 108 2.33 -2.63 -13.52
C ALA A 108 1.52 -2.80 -14.80
N HIS A 109 1.76 -1.96 -15.80
CA HIS A 109 1.16 -2.08 -17.11
C HIS A 109 1.60 -3.36 -17.82
N GLU A 110 2.90 -3.67 -17.80
CA GLU A 110 3.47 -4.90 -18.36
C GLU A 110 2.95 -6.15 -17.63
N GLU A 111 2.98 -6.16 -16.30
CA GLU A 111 2.43 -7.28 -15.51
C GLU A 111 0.93 -7.46 -15.78
N ALA A 112 0.17 -6.39 -15.95
CA ALA A 112 -1.24 -6.50 -16.31
C ALA A 112 -1.46 -7.13 -17.70
N GLN A 113 -0.56 -6.91 -18.67
CA GLN A 113 -0.60 -7.61 -19.96
C GLN A 113 -0.32 -9.10 -19.78
N GLN A 114 0.69 -9.46 -18.98
CA GLN A 114 1.01 -10.85 -18.69
C GLN A 114 -0.14 -11.56 -17.98
N LEU A 115 -0.75 -10.92 -16.97
CA LEU A 115 -1.91 -11.45 -16.26
C LEU A 115 -3.14 -11.62 -17.17
N ALA A 116 -3.35 -10.69 -18.11
CA ALA A 116 -4.46 -10.79 -19.06
C ALA A 116 -4.31 -11.98 -20.02
N ALA A 117 -3.08 -12.38 -20.35
CA ALA A 117 -2.80 -13.52 -21.22
C ALA A 117 -2.94 -14.89 -20.54
N LEU A 118 -3.08 -14.94 -19.21
CA LEU A 118 -3.24 -16.19 -18.46
C LEU A 118 -4.64 -16.81 -18.68
N ASP A 119 -4.72 -18.14 -18.61
CA ASP A 119 -5.98 -18.87 -18.48
C ASP A 119 -6.67 -18.59 -17.12
N ASP A 120 -7.97 -18.92 -17.03
CA ASP A 120 -8.80 -18.56 -15.86
C ASP A 120 -8.33 -19.22 -14.57
N GLU A 121 -7.86 -20.46 -14.66
CA GLU A 121 -7.39 -21.21 -13.50
C GLU A 121 -6.08 -20.63 -12.95
N THR A 122 -5.12 -20.39 -13.83
CA THR A 122 -3.82 -19.80 -13.50
C THR A 122 -3.97 -18.38 -12.98
N PHE A 123 -4.86 -17.58 -13.59
CA PHE A 123 -5.19 -16.25 -13.11
C PHE A 123 -5.79 -16.30 -11.70
N ALA A 124 -6.80 -17.14 -11.48
CA ALA A 124 -7.45 -17.30 -10.17
C ALA A 124 -6.45 -17.77 -9.09
N ARG A 125 -5.54 -18.68 -9.44
CA ARG A 125 -4.46 -19.13 -8.54
C ARG A 125 -3.53 -17.98 -8.14
N ARG A 126 -3.06 -17.18 -9.11
CA ARG A 126 -2.20 -16.02 -8.83
C ARG A 126 -2.91 -14.96 -7.98
N TRP A 127 -4.17 -14.66 -8.28
CA TRP A 127 -4.98 -13.75 -7.48
C TRP A 127 -5.18 -14.25 -6.05
N THR A 128 -5.46 -15.55 -5.89
CA THR A 128 -5.62 -16.20 -4.58
C THR A 128 -4.35 -16.08 -3.74
N ALA A 129 -3.19 -16.39 -4.32
CA ALA A 129 -1.91 -16.26 -3.64
C ALA A 129 -1.66 -14.81 -3.18
N PHE A 130 -1.96 -13.84 -4.05
CA PHE A 130 -1.85 -12.41 -3.72
C PHE A 130 -2.76 -12.00 -2.55
N VAL A 131 -4.05 -12.37 -2.58
CA VAL A 131 -5.02 -12.07 -1.51
C VAL A 131 -4.60 -12.72 -0.18
N ARG A 132 -4.06 -13.94 -0.23
CA ARG A 132 -3.60 -14.68 0.95
C ARG A 132 -2.27 -14.19 1.51
N ASP A 133 -1.66 -13.19 0.87
CA ASP A 133 -0.32 -12.71 1.20
C ASP A 133 0.72 -13.85 1.23
N GLU A 134 0.50 -14.86 0.39
CA GLU A 134 1.51 -15.89 0.19
C GLU A 134 2.69 -15.27 -0.57
N PRO A 135 3.92 -15.76 -0.35
CA PRO A 135 5.04 -15.39 -1.19
C PRO A 135 4.69 -15.83 -2.61
N VAL A 136 4.17 -14.88 -3.39
CA VAL A 136 3.96 -15.09 -4.82
C VAL A 136 5.37 -15.27 -5.36
N THR A 137 5.67 -16.47 -5.82
CA THR A 137 6.88 -16.83 -6.56
C THR A 137 6.85 -16.18 -7.95
N GLY A 138 6.55 -14.88 -8.00
CA GLY A 138 6.58 -14.06 -9.19
C GLY A 138 7.83 -13.17 -9.18
N PRO A 139 8.36 -12.80 -10.36
CA PRO A 139 9.53 -11.94 -10.46
C PRO A 139 9.25 -10.48 -10.08
N VAL A 140 7.98 -10.14 -9.83
CA VAL A 140 7.51 -8.76 -9.74
C VAL A 140 7.18 -8.39 -8.29
N PRO A 141 7.60 -7.21 -7.81
CA PRO A 141 7.28 -6.74 -6.47
C PRO A 141 5.77 -6.63 -6.20
N ARG A 142 5.36 -6.92 -4.96
CA ARG A 142 3.94 -6.93 -4.54
C ARG A 142 3.18 -5.65 -4.91
N ARG A 143 3.80 -4.47 -4.78
CA ARG A 143 3.20 -3.17 -5.15
C ARG A 143 2.78 -3.16 -6.61
N VAL A 144 3.69 -3.57 -7.49
CA VAL A 144 3.45 -3.62 -8.94
C VAL A 144 2.36 -4.62 -9.25
N GLN A 145 2.40 -5.80 -8.62
CA GLN A 145 1.38 -6.82 -8.79
C GLN A 145 -0.02 -6.34 -8.33
N ALA A 146 -0.09 -5.60 -7.21
CA ALA A 146 -1.33 -5.02 -6.72
C ALA A 146 -1.93 -4.02 -7.72
N LEU A 147 -1.10 -3.16 -8.32
CA LEU A 147 -1.52 -2.22 -9.35
C LEU A 147 -1.95 -2.94 -10.62
N ALA A 148 -1.22 -3.97 -11.02
CA ALA A 148 -1.52 -4.78 -12.20
C ALA A 148 -2.89 -5.47 -12.08
N PHE A 149 -3.20 -6.11 -10.96
CA PHE A 149 -4.51 -6.73 -10.73
C PHE A 149 -5.67 -5.71 -10.72
N ARG A 150 -5.38 -4.47 -10.32
CA ARG A 150 -6.35 -3.36 -10.30
C ARG A 150 -6.43 -2.62 -11.63
N SER A 151 -5.64 -3.04 -12.63
CA SER A 151 -5.70 -2.50 -13.98
C SER A 151 -7.05 -2.82 -14.64
N PRO A 152 -7.64 -1.89 -15.42
CA PRO A 152 -8.89 -2.14 -16.14
C PRO A 152 -8.89 -3.40 -17.01
N ARG A 153 -7.70 -3.82 -17.48
CA ARG A 153 -7.54 -5.04 -18.30
C ARG A 153 -7.96 -6.32 -17.59
N VAL A 154 -7.76 -6.41 -16.28
CA VAL A 154 -7.95 -7.65 -15.52
C VAL A 154 -8.83 -7.47 -14.28
N ALA A 155 -9.16 -6.23 -13.89
CA ALA A 155 -9.91 -5.92 -12.68
C ALA A 155 -11.29 -6.63 -12.63
N GLY A 156 -12.03 -6.67 -13.76
CA GLY A 156 -13.32 -7.37 -13.80
C GLY A 156 -13.19 -8.88 -13.59
N ARG A 157 -12.10 -9.47 -14.07
CA ARG A 157 -11.79 -10.90 -13.86
C ARG A 157 -11.39 -11.16 -12.41
N ALA A 158 -10.57 -10.29 -11.82
CA ALA A 158 -10.25 -10.35 -10.39
C ALA A 158 -11.49 -10.19 -9.50
N GLU A 159 -12.41 -9.30 -9.88
CA GLU A 159 -13.68 -9.11 -9.17
C GLU A 159 -14.57 -10.36 -9.23
N ALA A 160 -14.65 -11.03 -10.38
CA ALA A 160 -15.36 -12.30 -10.50
C ALA A 160 -14.77 -13.37 -9.56
N VAL A 161 -13.45 -13.47 -9.46
CA VAL A 161 -12.78 -14.38 -8.52
C VAL A 161 -13.05 -13.97 -7.07
N CYS A 162 -13.02 -12.68 -6.73
CA CYS A 162 -13.39 -12.19 -5.40
C CYS A 162 -14.81 -12.62 -5.00
N ARG A 163 -15.78 -12.59 -5.93
CA ARG A 163 -17.14 -13.05 -5.67
C ARG A 163 -17.15 -14.55 -5.31
N LEU A 164 -16.48 -15.38 -6.11
CA LEU A 164 -16.34 -16.82 -5.83
C LEU A 164 -15.63 -17.08 -4.49
N MET A 165 -14.62 -16.30 -4.14
CA MET A 165 -13.92 -16.42 -2.85
C MET A 165 -14.83 -16.11 -1.65
N MET A 166 -15.78 -15.20 -1.80
CA MET A 166 -16.74 -14.86 -0.75
C MET A 166 -17.82 -15.95 -0.59
N GLU A 167 -18.33 -16.43 -1.71
CA GLU A 167 -19.36 -17.48 -1.79
C GLU A 167 -18.80 -18.84 -1.31
N GLU A 168 -17.64 -19.23 -1.82
CA GLU A 168 -17.04 -20.56 -1.63
C GLU A 168 -15.59 -20.50 -1.10
N PRO A 169 -15.36 -19.91 0.09
CA PRO A 169 -14.01 -19.67 0.62
C PRO A 169 -13.20 -20.95 0.81
N ALA A 170 -13.87 -22.09 1.03
CA ALA A 170 -13.23 -23.39 1.22
C ALA A 170 -12.41 -23.85 0.01
N ARG A 171 -12.76 -23.41 -1.21
CA ARG A 171 -12.02 -23.77 -2.45
C ARG A 171 -10.68 -23.06 -2.59
N PHE A 172 -10.54 -21.90 -1.94
CA PHE A 172 -9.38 -21.02 -2.07
C PHE A 172 -8.45 -21.08 -0.84
N LEU A 173 -8.88 -21.80 0.19
CA LEU A 173 -8.14 -22.01 1.41
C LEU A 173 -7.41 -23.36 1.39
N PRO A 174 -6.24 -23.47 2.03
CA PRO A 174 -5.59 -24.76 2.23
C PRO A 174 -6.51 -25.73 2.94
N ALA A 175 -6.30 -27.03 2.69
CA ALA A 175 -6.95 -28.09 3.43
C ALA A 175 -6.80 -27.85 4.94
N ALA A 176 -7.86 -28.19 5.68
CA ALA A 176 -7.84 -28.11 7.14
C ALA A 176 -6.68 -28.95 7.69
N THR A 177 -5.94 -28.39 8.65
CA THR A 177 -4.91 -29.13 9.38
C THR A 177 -5.56 -30.25 10.19
N ALA A 178 -4.86 -31.38 10.34
CA ALA A 178 -5.37 -32.48 11.16
C ALA A 178 -5.64 -31.99 12.60
N GLY A 179 -6.86 -32.18 13.09
CA GLY A 179 -7.29 -31.69 14.41
C GLY A 179 -7.71 -30.21 14.46
N GLU A 180 -7.88 -29.53 13.32
CA GLU A 180 -8.39 -28.15 13.29
C GLU A 180 -9.78 -28.07 13.97
N SER A 181 -9.87 -27.34 15.08
CA SER A 181 -11.15 -27.10 15.74
C SER A 181 -12.10 -26.31 14.83
N ARG A 182 -13.41 -26.51 14.98
CA ARG A 182 -14.43 -25.74 14.26
C ARG A 182 -14.23 -24.23 14.38
N LYS A 183 -13.89 -23.75 15.59
CA LYS A 183 -13.63 -22.33 15.86
C LYS A 183 -12.40 -21.80 15.11
N ALA A 184 -11.33 -22.59 15.00
CA ALA A 184 -10.14 -22.20 14.25
C ALA A 184 -10.44 -22.11 12.75
N ARG A 185 -11.21 -23.07 12.22
CA ARG A 185 -11.68 -23.04 10.83
C ARG A 185 -12.53 -21.81 10.54
N ASP A 186 -13.49 -21.50 11.40
CA ASP A 186 -14.37 -20.32 11.23
C ASP A 186 -13.57 -19.01 11.27
N ALA A 187 -12.58 -18.91 12.18
CA ALA A 187 -11.69 -17.75 12.25
C ALA A 187 -10.85 -17.59 10.98
N ARG A 188 -10.30 -18.69 10.44
CA ARG A 188 -9.51 -18.69 9.20
C ARG A 188 -10.35 -18.29 7.99
N VAL A 189 -11.57 -18.79 7.89
CA VAL A 189 -12.53 -18.41 6.84
C VAL A 189 -12.89 -16.92 6.95
N LYS A 190 -13.14 -16.43 8.17
CA LYS A 190 -13.44 -15.03 8.41
C LYS A 190 -12.27 -14.13 8.01
N GLU A 191 -11.05 -14.44 8.43
CA GLU A 191 -9.85 -13.68 8.08
C GLU A 191 -9.65 -13.62 6.56
N PHE A 192 -9.84 -14.75 5.87
CA PHE A 192 -9.76 -14.80 4.41
C PHE A 192 -10.81 -13.89 3.76
N ARG A 193 -12.07 -13.95 4.21
CA ARG A 193 -13.13 -13.06 3.72
C ARG A 193 -12.83 -11.60 3.96
N ASP A 194 -12.32 -11.25 5.14
CA ASP A 194 -11.95 -9.87 5.47
C ASP A 194 -10.86 -9.35 4.50
N ARG A 195 -9.88 -10.18 4.15
CA ARG A 195 -8.86 -9.85 3.13
C ARG A 195 -9.48 -9.69 1.74
N VAL A 196 -10.35 -10.61 1.32
CA VAL A 196 -11.05 -10.52 0.03
C VAL A 196 -11.90 -9.25 -0.06
N VAL A 197 -12.59 -8.87 1.02
CA VAL A 197 -13.38 -7.62 1.09
C VAL A 197 -12.49 -6.39 0.93
N VAL A 198 -11.31 -6.38 1.53
CA VAL A 198 -10.35 -5.30 1.38
C VAL A 198 -9.89 -5.18 -0.07
N GLU A 199 -9.50 -6.28 -0.71
CA GLU A 199 -9.04 -6.26 -2.10
C GLU A 199 -10.16 -5.93 -3.10
N ALA A 200 -11.37 -6.47 -2.91
CA ALA A 200 -12.54 -6.12 -3.71
C ALA A 200 -12.85 -4.61 -3.66
N ARG A 201 -12.67 -3.99 -2.49
CA ARG A 201 -12.82 -2.53 -2.34
C ARG A 201 -11.78 -1.77 -3.17
N PHE A 202 -10.52 -2.22 -3.18
CA PHE A 202 -9.48 -1.60 -3.99
C PHE A 202 -9.70 -1.80 -5.49
N LEU A 203 -10.14 -2.98 -5.93
CA LEU A 203 -10.53 -3.24 -7.31
C LEU A 203 -11.61 -2.27 -7.76
N ARG A 204 -12.67 -2.12 -6.96
CA ARG A 204 -13.76 -1.17 -7.23
C ARG A 204 -13.25 0.26 -7.41
N TYR A 205 -12.37 0.73 -6.52
CA TYR A 205 -11.79 2.07 -6.65
C TYR A 205 -10.90 2.20 -7.90
N GLY A 206 -10.12 1.17 -8.23
CA GLY A 206 -9.29 1.15 -9.43
C GLY A 206 -10.11 1.26 -10.71
N THR A 207 -11.15 0.43 -10.84
CA THR A 207 -12.08 0.45 -11.98
C THR A 207 -12.80 1.79 -12.10
N GLN A 208 -13.37 2.30 -11.00
CA GLN A 208 -14.08 3.59 -11.00
C GLN A 208 -13.17 4.78 -11.35
N TYR A 209 -11.92 4.76 -10.91
CA TYR A 209 -10.97 5.83 -11.22
C TYR A 209 -10.49 5.78 -12.67
N ALA A 210 -10.31 4.57 -13.22
CA ALA A 210 -10.02 4.40 -14.64
C ALA A 210 -11.19 4.85 -15.53
N GLU A 211 -12.43 4.51 -15.18
CA GLU A 211 -13.63 5.02 -15.85
C GLU A 211 -13.69 6.56 -15.81
N ALA A 212 -13.42 7.15 -14.64
CA ALA A 212 -13.41 8.60 -14.45
C ALA A 212 -12.34 9.32 -15.31
N ARG A 213 -11.15 8.73 -15.49
CA ARG A 213 -10.11 9.27 -16.39
C ARG A 213 -10.56 9.31 -17.86
N HIS A 214 -11.46 8.44 -18.27
CA HIS A 214 -12.06 8.44 -19.60
C HIS A 214 -13.32 9.32 -19.69
N GLY A 215 -13.55 10.22 -18.72
CA GLY A 215 -14.70 11.11 -18.69
C GLY A 215 -16.03 10.39 -18.43
N ARG A 216 -16.00 9.10 -18.04
CA ARG A 216 -17.19 8.34 -17.70
C ARG A 216 -17.46 8.51 -16.21
N MET A 217 -18.67 8.92 -15.86
CA MET A 217 -19.11 8.93 -14.47
C MET A 217 -19.03 7.50 -13.91
N PRO A 218 -18.70 7.32 -12.62
CA PRO A 218 -18.75 6.01 -11.98
C PRO A 218 -20.09 5.34 -12.30
N SER A 219 -20.04 4.17 -12.93
CA SER A 219 -21.22 3.44 -13.42
C SER A 219 -22.22 3.10 -12.31
N GLU A 220 -21.72 2.96 -11.09
CA GLU A 220 -22.54 2.70 -9.92
C GLU A 220 -22.99 3.98 -9.21
N PRO A 221 -24.29 4.13 -8.90
CA PRO A 221 -24.75 5.21 -8.07
C PRO A 221 -24.14 5.09 -6.67
N ASN A 222 -23.58 6.18 -6.14
CA ASN A 222 -23.14 6.24 -4.74
C ASN A 222 -24.39 6.25 -3.83
N VAL A 223 -24.94 5.05 -3.56
CA VAL A 223 -26.19 4.85 -2.81
C VAL A 223 -26.09 5.46 -1.42
N ARG A 224 -24.90 5.39 -0.80
CA ARG A 224 -24.64 6.01 0.51
C ARG A 224 -24.73 7.53 0.45
N LEU A 225 -24.09 8.16 -0.53
CA LEU A 225 -24.16 9.60 -0.71
C LEU A 225 -25.59 10.05 -1.05
N ARG A 226 -26.30 9.29 -1.90
CA ARG A 226 -27.72 9.54 -2.22
C ARG A 226 -28.61 9.41 -0.98
N ALA A 227 -28.42 8.39 -0.16
CA ALA A 227 -29.15 8.20 1.09
C ALA A 227 -28.84 9.32 2.09
N LEU A 228 -27.57 9.76 2.21
CA LEU A 228 -27.19 10.89 3.05
C LEU A 228 -27.76 12.22 2.56
N ARG A 229 -27.80 12.46 1.24
CA ARG A 229 -28.44 13.64 0.65
C ARG A 229 -29.93 13.64 0.93
N ARG A 230 -30.62 12.54 0.65
CA ARG A 230 -32.06 12.38 0.94
C ARG A 230 -32.35 12.56 2.43
N LEU A 231 -31.51 11.99 3.31
CA LEU A 231 -31.63 12.19 4.75
C LEU A 231 -31.38 13.64 5.16
N GLY A 232 -30.41 14.32 4.56
CA GLY A 232 -30.14 15.74 4.82
C GLY A 232 -31.25 16.67 4.34
N GLU A 233 -31.88 16.33 3.23
CA GLU A 233 -33.03 17.06 2.66
C GLU A 233 -34.30 16.86 3.49
N GLN A 234 -34.55 15.64 3.99
CA GLN A 234 -35.79 15.29 4.71
C GLN A 234 -35.68 15.48 6.23
N HIS A 235 -34.50 15.21 6.80
CA HIS A 235 -34.26 15.17 8.25
C HIS A 235 -32.85 15.70 8.62
N PRO A 236 -32.60 17.01 8.48
CA PRO A 236 -31.26 17.60 8.69
C PRO A 236 -30.72 17.41 10.12
N GLU A 237 -31.60 17.36 11.12
CA GLU A 237 -31.22 17.12 12.52
C GLU A 237 -30.73 15.69 12.76
N GLU A 238 -31.39 14.70 12.15
CA GLU A 238 -31.01 13.29 12.23
C GLU A 238 -29.66 13.05 11.55
N LEU A 239 -29.45 13.65 10.38
CA LEU A 239 -28.15 13.63 9.70
C LEU A 239 -27.07 14.23 10.59
N SER A 240 -27.33 15.39 11.21
CA SER A 240 -26.38 16.04 12.12
C SER A 240 -26.08 15.19 13.37
N ARG A 241 -27.06 14.47 13.90
CA ARG A 241 -26.87 13.51 15.01
C ARG A 241 -26.00 12.33 14.57
N LEU A 242 -26.31 11.72 13.42
CA LEU A 242 -25.53 10.61 12.86
C LEU A 242 -24.09 11.00 12.56
N LEU A 243 -23.85 12.18 11.98
CA LEU A 243 -22.50 12.67 11.71
C LEU A 243 -21.71 12.90 13.02
N ARG A 244 -22.36 13.41 14.07
CA ARG A 244 -21.74 13.53 15.40
C ARG A 244 -21.41 12.17 16.00
N GLN A 245 -22.32 11.22 15.91
CA GLN A 245 -22.11 9.85 16.38
C GLN A 245 -20.94 9.18 15.64
N VAL A 246 -20.92 9.22 14.31
CA VAL A 246 -19.82 8.66 13.50
C VAL A 246 -18.49 9.33 13.84
N ARG A 247 -18.47 10.65 14.06
CA ARG A 247 -17.24 11.35 14.52
C ARG A 247 -16.78 10.87 15.89
N ALA A 248 -17.70 10.63 16.83
CA ALA A 248 -17.39 10.12 18.16
C ALA A 248 -16.86 8.68 18.10
N GLU A 249 -17.51 7.80 17.34
CA GLU A 249 -17.08 6.41 17.12
C GLU A 249 -15.70 6.35 16.46
N LEU A 250 -15.44 7.19 15.44
CA LEU A 250 -14.12 7.31 14.81
C LEU A 250 -13.06 7.82 15.79
N ALA A 251 -13.40 8.75 16.67
CA ALA A 251 -12.49 9.25 17.69
C ALA A 251 -12.15 8.16 18.72
N GLU A 252 -13.14 7.40 19.18
CA GLU A 252 -12.93 6.27 20.09
C GLU A 252 -12.15 5.14 19.42
N GLY A 253 -12.45 4.78 18.17
CA GLY A 253 -11.68 3.80 17.41
C GLY A 253 -10.21 4.19 17.25
N LYS A 254 -9.92 5.47 17.00
CA LYS A 254 -8.53 5.99 16.97
C LYS A 254 -7.85 5.91 18.34
N LYS A 255 -8.57 6.22 19.42
CA LYS A 255 -8.03 6.09 20.79
C LYS A 255 -7.70 4.63 21.11
N GLN A 256 -8.59 3.70 20.75
CA GLN A 256 -8.39 2.27 20.98
C GLN A 256 -7.22 1.73 20.17
N ALA A 257 -7.16 2.00 18.86
CA ALA A 257 -6.02 1.62 18.03
C ALA A 257 -4.69 2.21 18.55
N GLY A 258 -4.71 3.42 19.10
CA GLY A 258 -3.57 4.04 19.75
C GLY A 258 -3.14 3.33 21.05
N ARG A 259 -4.10 2.84 21.85
CA ARG A 259 -3.83 2.01 23.04
C ARG A 259 -3.24 0.67 22.65
N ASP A 260 -3.81 0.01 21.65
CA ASP A 260 -3.35 -1.29 21.14
C ASP A 260 -1.91 -1.18 20.59
N THR A 261 -1.64 -0.14 19.80
CA THR A 261 -0.28 0.13 19.29
C THR A 261 0.72 0.38 20.43
N ARG A 262 0.33 1.08 21.50
CA ARG A 262 1.19 1.31 22.68
C ARG A 262 1.39 0.02 23.48
N ALA A 263 0.37 -0.82 23.60
CA ALA A 263 0.47 -2.11 24.27
C ALA A 263 1.45 -3.02 23.54
N VAL A 264 1.35 -3.12 22.20
CA VAL A 264 2.29 -3.88 21.35
C VAL A 264 3.73 -3.36 21.48
N ARG A 265 3.92 -2.03 21.56
CA ARG A 265 5.26 -1.46 21.78
C ARG A 265 5.84 -1.79 23.16
N ARG A 266 5.01 -1.81 24.22
CA ARG A 266 5.46 -2.15 25.57
C ARG A 266 5.83 -3.63 25.71
N THR A 267 5.11 -4.52 25.02
CA THR A 267 5.43 -5.95 25.02
C THR A 267 6.68 -6.23 24.20
N ALA A 268 6.84 -5.57 23.05
CA ALA A 268 8.06 -5.68 22.24
C ALA A 268 9.32 -5.16 22.97
N GLY A 269 9.20 -4.09 23.77
CA GLY A 269 10.32 -3.55 24.56
C GLY A 269 10.68 -4.33 25.83
N LYS A 270 9.84 -5.28 26.26
CA LYS A 270 10.09 -6.16 27.42
C LYS A 270 10.62 -7.55 27.05
N GLY A 271 10.71 -7.86 25.74
CA GLY A 271 11.13 -9.16 25.23
C GLY A 271 12.50 -9.16 24.54
N ALA A 272 13.27 -8.08 24.63
CA ALA A 272 14.67 -8.07 24.21
C ALA A 272 15.55 -8.44 25.43
N PRO A 273 16.23 -9.60 25.43
CA PRO A 273 17.32 -9.86 26.37
C PRO A 273 18.52 -8.93 26.11
#